data_AF-A0AAX2BT98-F1
#
_entry.id   AF-A0AAX2BT98-F1
#
_cell.length_a   1.000
_cell.length_b   1.000
_cell.length_c   1.000
_cell.angle_alpha   90.00
_cell.angle_beta   90.00
_cell.angle_gamma   90.00
#
_symmetry.space_group_name_H-M   'P 1'
#
loop_
_entity.id
_entity.type
_entity.pdbx_description
1 polymer ?
#
loop_
_entity_poly.entity_id
_entity_poly.type
_entity_poly.pdbx_seq_one_letter_code
_entity_poly.pdbx_strand_id
1 'polypeptide(L)'
;MSRFPSQEMDRFNVRLPSGMREAIAERAKANGRSMNSEIVQILQEALDTDKAISESDLVDFDSTQAAFNATSTPEEKEIFLTTLAKKDPFTAEILREGEEHARRLAAILGRRMGYLDDEK
;
A
#
# COMPACT_ATOMS: atom_id res chain seq x y z
N MET A 1 12.99 -46.65 -14.31
CA MET A 1 13.88 -45.69 -13.62
C MET A 1 12.99 -44.61 -13.03
N SER A 2 13.06 -44.37 -11.72
CA SER A 2 12.38 -43.25 -11.08
C SER A 2 13.00 -41.94 -11.60
N ARG A 3 12.16 -40.99 -12.02
CA ARG A 3 12.61 -39.64 -12.36
C ARG A 3 12.94 -38.88 -11.08
N PHE A 4 14.00 -38.07 -11.12
CA PHE A 4 14.32 -37.19 -10.01
C PHE A 4 13.32 -36.01 -9.99
N PRO A 5 12.94 -35.47 -8.82
CA PRO A 5 11.97 -34.36 -8.74
C PRO A 5 12.34 -33.16 -9.60
N SER A 6 13.64 -32.86 -9.74
CA SER A 6 14.16 -31.78 -10.58
C SER A 6 13.93 -31.98 -12.08
N GLN A 7 13.62 -33.21 -12.53
CA GLN A 7 13.31 -33.52 -13.93
C GLN A 7 11.84 -33.29 -14.26
N GLU A 8 10.98 -33.14 -13.25
CA GLU A 8 9.55 -32.86 -13.39
C GLU A 8 9.24 -31.36 -13.30
N MET A 9 10.23 -30.55 -12.88
CA MET A 9 10.09 -29.09 -12.77
C MET A 9 10.23 -28.39 -14.13
N ASP A 10 9.46 -27.33 -14.30
CA ASP A 10 9.54 -26.46 -15.48
C ASP A 10 10.90 -25.73 -15.54
N ARG A 11 11.42 -25.60 -16.76
CA ARG A 11 12.72 -24.96 -17.03
C ARG A 11 12.52 -23.67 -17.81
N PHE A 12 13.07 -22.58 -17.28
CA PHE A 12 12.97 -21.25 -17.86
C PHE A 12 14.35 -20.70 -18.25
N ASN A 13 14.53 -20.35 -19.53
CA ASN A 13 15.78 -19.79 -20.03
C ASN A 13 15.75 -18.26 -19.95
N VAL A 14 16.52 -17.69 -19.02
CA VAL A 14 16.59 -16.23 -18.80
C VAL A 14 17.80 -15.64 -19.51
N ARG A 15 17.59 -14.54 -20.25
CA ARG A 15 18.68 -13.71 -20.79
C ARG A 15 18.97 -12.58 -19.80
N LEU A 16 20.17 -12.58 -19.24
CA LEU A 16 20.59 -11.59 -18.26
C LEU A 16 21.49 -10.53 -18.92
N PRO A 17 21.36 -9.24 -18.56
CA PRO A 17 22.33 -8.22 -18.94
C PRO A 17 23.71 -8.48 -18.29
N SER A 18 24.73 -7.83 -18.83
CA SER A 18 26.11 -7.96 -18.34
C SER A 18 26.22 -7.68 -16.83
N GLY A 19 26.94 -8.52 -16.09
CA GLY A 19 27.18 -8.38 -14.66
C GLY A 19 26.05 -8.86 -13.73
N MET A 20 24.84 -9.08 -14.27
CA MET A 20 23.70 -9.50 -13.43
C MET A 20 23.84 -10.94 -12.95
N ARG A 21 24.44 -11.83 -13.74
CA ARG A 21 24.68 -13.23 -13.32
C ARG A 21 25.61 -13.29 -12.13
N GLU A 22 26.69 -12.51 -12.17
CA GLU A 22 27.71 -12.44 -11.13
C GLU A 22 27.11 -11.85 -9.84
N ALA A 23 26.29 -10.80 -9.96
CA ALA A 23 25.59 -10.22 -8.81
C ALA A 23 24.66 -11.23 -8.12
N ILE A 24 23.91 -12.02 -8.89
CA ILE A 24 23.05 -13.09 -8.33
C ILE A 24 23.91 -14.19 -7.69
N ALA A 25 25.04 -14.55 -8.29
CA ALA A 25 25.95 -15.57 -7.75
C ALA A 25 26.49 -15.18 -6.37
N GLU A 26 26.98 -13.94 -6.24
CA GLU A 26 27.50 -13.41 -4.97
C GLU A 26 26.41 -13.34 -3.90
N ARG A 27 25.21 -12.86 -4.26
CA ARG A 27 24.06 -12.83 -3.33
C ARG A 27 23.67 -14.24 -2.88
N ALA A 28 23.59 -15.20 -3.80
CA ALA A 28 23.27 -16.59 -3.46
C ALA A 28 24.31 -17.20 -2.51
N LYS A 29 25.60 -16.93 -2.74
CA LYS A 29 26.70 -17.39 -1.88
C LYS A 29 26.63 -16.76 -0.49
N ALA A 30 26.37 -15.45 -0.40
CA ALA A 30 26.18 -14.75 0.87
C ALA A 30 25.00 -15.33 1.68
N ASN A 31 23.94 -15.75 0.99
CA ASN A 31 22.76 -16.36 1.59
C ASN A 31 22.87 -17.88 1.82
N GLY A 32 24.00 -18.51 1.46
CA GLY A 32 24.18 -19.96 1.60
C GLY A 32 23.24 -20.80 0.72
N ARG A 33 22.79 -20.26 -0.42
CA ARG A 33 21.82 -20.87 -1.33
C ARG A 33 22.43 -21.19 -2.69
N SER A 34 21.82 -22.13 -3.41
CA SER A 34 22.12 -22.30 -4.83
C SER A 34 21.61 -21.08 -5.61
N MET A 35 22.28 -20.75 -6.72
CA MET A 35 21.83 -19.67 -7.62
C MET A 35 20.37 -19.87 -8.06
N ASN A 36 19.96 -21.12 -8.32
CA ASN A 36 18.58 -21.43 -8.70
C ASN A 36 17.60 -21.16 -7.56
N SER A 37 17.94 -21.57 -6.33
CA SER A 37 17.12 -21.32 -5.14
C SER A 37 16.99 -19.82 -4.84
N GLU A 38 18.05 -19.04 -5.06
CA GLU A 38 18.00 -17.59 -4.87
C GLU A 38 17.13 -16.91 -5.94
N ILE A 39 17.22 -17.33 -7.21
CA ILE A 39 16.34 -16.81 -8.27
C ILE A 39 14.88 -17.12 -7.96
N VAL A 40 14.57 -18.35 -7.56
CA VAL A 40 13.20 -18.75 -7.19
C VAL A 40 12.69 -17.91 -6.02
N GLN A 41 13.52 -17.69 -4.99
CA GLN A 41 13.15 -16.85 -3.86
C GLN A 41 12.82 -15.41 -4.30
N ILE A 42 13.68 -14.79 -5.11
CA ILE A 42 13.46 -13.42 -5.59
C ILE A 42 12.16 -13.30 -6.37
N LEU A 43 11.86 -14.29 -7.23
CA LEU A 43 10.61 -14.33 -7.98
C LEU A 43 9.40 -14.51 -7.06
N GLN A 44 9.50 -15.38 -6.06
CA GLN A 44 8.42 -15.60 -5.10
C GLN A 44 8.16 -14.34 -4.27
N GLU A 45 9.20 -13.67 -3.78
CA GLU A 45 9.08 -12.41 -3.03
C GLU A 45 8.42 -11.31 -3.87
N ALA A 46 8.76 -11.20 -5.15
CA ALA A 46 8.13 -10.24 -6.05
C ALA A 46 6.64 -10.55 -6.26
N LEU A 47 6.30 -11.82 -6.51
CA LEU A 47 4.91 -12.25 -6.69
C LEU A 47 4.08 -12.10 -5.41
N ASP A 48 4.66 -12.43 -4.25
CA ASP A 48 3.99 -12.29 -2.95
C ASP A 48 3.81 -10.83 -2.58
N THR A 49 4.75 -9.95 -2.94
CA THR A 49 4.62 -8.51 -2.74
C THR A 49 3.52 -7.94 -3.63
N ASP A 50 3.50 -8.29 -4.92
CA ASP A 50 2.43 -7.85 -5.84
C ASP A 50 1.07 -8.37 -5.37
N LYS A 51 1.01 -9.62 -4.91
CA LYS A 51 -0.19 -10.21 -4.34
C LYS A 51 -0.60 -9.51 -3.05
N ALA A 52 0.33 -9.21 -2.15
CA ALA A 52 0.04 -8.48 -0.93
C ALA A 52 -0.45 -7.06 -1.24
N ILE A 53 0.08 -6.38 -2.25
CA ILE A 53 -0.41 -5.06 -2.69
C ILE A 53 -1.79 -5.18 -3.33
N SER A 54 -2.01 -6.21 -4.15
CA SER A 54 -3.28 -6.45 -4.84
C SER A 54 -4.40 -6.96 -3.93
N GLU A 55 -4.07 -7.75 -2.90
CA GLU A 55 -4.99 -8.30 -1.90
C GLU A 55 -5.13 -7.40 -0.68
N SER A 56 -4.17 -6.52 -0.44
CA SER A 56 -4.40 -5.43 0.48
C SER A 56 -5.49 -4.57 -0.15
N ASP A 57 -6.62 -4.48 0.53
CA ASP A 57 -7.68 -3.49 0.28
C ASP A 57 -7.15 -2.06 0.54
N LEU A 58 -5.86 -1.79 0.27
CA LEU A 58 -5.26 -0.47 0.28
C LEU A 58 -5.93 0.32 -0.83
N VAL A 59 -6.92 1.08 -0.41
CA VAL A 59 -7.56 2.08 -1.23
C VAL A 59 -6.49 3.12 -1.52
N ASP A 60 -6.30 3.44 -2.81
CA ASP A 60 -5.39 4.52 -3.19
C ASP A 60 -5.78 5.78 -2.41
N PHE A 61 -4.87 6.20 -1.53
CA PHE A 61 -5.15 7.24 -0.54
C PHE A 61 -5.52 8.55 -1.22
N ASP A 62 -4.81 8.90 -2.30
CA ASP A 62 -4.98 10.17 -3.00
C ASP A 62 -6.36 10.24 -3.68
N SER A 63 -6.78 9.17 -4.36
CA SER A 63 -8.13 9.12 -4.95
C SER A 63 -9.24 9.09 -3.90
N THR A 64 -9.02 8.39 -2.79
CA THR A 64 -9.98 8.31 -1.67
C THR A 64 -10.14 9.67 -0.99
N GLN A 65 -9.03 10.40 -0.78
CA GLN A 65 -9.04 11.75 -0.24
C GLN A 65 -9.72 12.75 -1.18
N ALA A 66 -9.49 12.64 -2.49
CA ALA A 66 -10.15 13.48 -3.48
C ALA A 66 -11.67 13.27 -3.50
N ALA A 67 -12.13 12.01 -3.46
CA ALA A 67 -13.55 11.66 -3.38
C ALA A 67 -14.19 12.16 -2.07
N PHE A 68 -13.48 12.02 -0.94
CA PHE A 68 -13.92 12.52 0.35
C PHE A 68 -14.07 14.06 0.36
N ASN A 69 -13.10 14.78 -0.22
CA ASN A 69 -13.14 16.24 -0.31
C ASN A 69 -14.22 16.75 -1.27
N ALA A 70 -14.55 15.99 -2.32
CA ALA A 70 -15.63 16.33 -3.25
C ALA A 70 -17.03 16.17 -2.62
N THR A 71 -17.13 15.42 -1.52
CA THR A 71 -18.39 15.23 -0.81
C THR A 71 -18.80 16.54 -0.14
N SER A 72 -20.00 17.02 -0.46
CA SER A 72 -20.39 18.41 -0.21
C SER A 72 -21.03 18.62 1.16
N THR A 73 -21.64 17.59 1.75
CA THR A 73 -22.32 17.69 3.05
C THR A 73 -21.59 16.91 4.16
N PRO A 74 -21.66 17.37 5.42
CA PRO A 74 -21.10 16.64 6.57
C PRO A 74 -21.68 15.23 6.73
N GLU A 75 -22.97 15.05 6.46
CA GLU A 75 -23.66 13.78 6.61
C GLU A 75 -23.18 12.74 5.58
N GLU A 76 -23.02 13.16 4.32
CA GLU A 76 -22.48 12.28 3.27
C GLU A 76 -21.03 11.89 3.57
N LYS A 77 -20.23 12.79 4.15
CA LYS A 77 -18.86 12.50 4.58
C LYS A 77 -18.81 11.43 5.67
N GLU A 78 -19.69 11.49 6.66
CA GLU A 78 -19.79 10.46 7.70
C GLU A 78 -20.21 9.09 7.13
N ILE A 79 -21.16 9.09 6.18
CA ILE A 79 -21.57 7.85 5.49
C ILE A 79 -20.40 7.28 4.68
N PHE A 80 -19.62 8.14 4.03
CA PHE A 80 -18.41 7.74 3.29
C PHE A 80 -17.37 7.13 4.24
N LEU A 81 -17.05 7.79 5.35
CA LEU A 81 -16.08 7.31 6.34
C LEU A 81 -16.51 5.98 6.98
N THR A 82 -17.78 5.83 7.34
CA THR A 82 -18.30 4.57 7.91
C THR A 82 -18.29 3.42 6.90
N THR A 83 -18.48 3.72 5.61
CA THR A 83 -18.37 2.73 4.54
C THR A 83 -16.91 2.35 4.28
N LEU A 84 -16.02 3.34 4.25
CA LEU A 84 -14.59 3.16 4.07
C LEU A 84 -13.97 2.38 5.23
N ALA A 85 -14.36 2.68 6.48
CA ALA A 85 -13.85 2.01 7.68
C ALA A 85 -14.11 0.50 7.71
N LYS A 86 -15.12 0.00 6.97
CA LYS A 86 -15.37 -1.44 6.82
C LYS A 86 -14.37 -2.14 5.92
N LYS A 87 -13.78 -1.41 4.95
CA LYS A 87 -12.79 -1.93 4.00
C LYS A 87 -11.37 -1.61 4.46
N ASP A 88 -11.14 -0.36 4.78
CA ASP A 88 -9.85 0.18 5.24
C ASP A 88 -10.08 1.09 6.46
N PRO A 89 -10.03 0.52 7.68
CA PRO A 89 -10.15 1.27 8.92
C PRO A 89 -9.10 2.37 9.06
N PHE A 90 -7.87 2.12 8.59
CA PHE A 90 -6.75 3.02 8.76
C PHE A 90 -6.91 4.28 7.89
N THR A 91 -7.25 4.11 6.61
CA THR A 91 -7.49 5.24 5.71
C THR A 91 -8.70 6.06 6.16
N ALA A 92 -9.76 5.42 6.64
CA ALA A 92 -10.91 6.13 7.20
C ALA A 92 -10.54 6.99 8.42
N GLU A 93 -9.70 6.48 9.32
CA GLU A 93 -9.26 7.22 10.51
C GLU A 93 -8.40 8.44 10.15
N ILE A 94 -7.49 8.31 9.19
CA ILE A 94 -6.67 9.42 8.70
C ILE A 94 -7.55 10.55 8.14
N LEU A 95 -8.52 10.21 7.29
CA LEU A 95 -9.41 11.20 6.69
C LEU A 95 -10.28 11.89 7.73
N ARG A 96 -10.76 11.14 8.73
CA ARG A 96 -11.55 11.68 9.85
C ARG A 96 -10.74 12.69 10.68
N GLU A 97 -9.51 12.35 11.07
CA GLU A 97 -8.65 13.29 11.81
C GLU A 97 -8.31 14.52 10.96
N GLY A 98 -8.07 14.34 9.66
CA GLY A 98 -7.84 15.45 8.72
C GLY A 98 -9.00 16.44 8.66
N GLU A 99 -10.24 15.94 8.60
CA GLU A 99 -11.44 16.79 8.62
C GLU A 99 -11.61 17.50 9.98
N GLU A 100 -11.44 16.79 11.09
CA GLU A 100 -11.51 17.39 12.42
C GLU A 100 -10.46 18.50 12.59
N HIS A 101 -9.24 18.27 12.12
CA HIS A 101 -8.17 19.25 12.14
C HIS A 101 -8.53 20.49 11.33
N ALA A 102 -9.07 20.32 10.11
CA ALA A 102 -9.53 21.42 9.28
C ALA A 102 -10.65 22.23 9.96
N ARG A 103 -11.62 21.55 10.59
CA ARG A 103 -12.68 22.20 11.37
C ARG A 103 -12.12 23.00 12.56
N ARG A 104 -11.16 22.44 13.30
CA ARG A 104 -10.48 23.15 14.41
C ARG A 104 -9.76 24.41 13.92
N LEU A 105 -9.04 24.33 12.79
CA LEU A 105 -8.38 25.49 12.18
C LEU A 105 -9.38 26.55 11.73
N ALA A 106 -10.47 26.14 11.08
CA ALA A 106 -11.54 27.05 10.66
C ALA A 106 -12.18 27.78 11.85
N ALA A 107 -12.42 27.09 12.97
CA ALA A 107 -12.94 27.70 14.19
C ALA A 107 -11.97 28.73 14.80
N ILE A 108 -10.67 28.41 14.86
CA ILE A 108 -9.63 29.35 15.32
C ILE A 108 -9.58 30.59 14.41
N LEU A 109 -9.63 30.40 13.10
CA LEU A 109 -9.61 31.48 12.12
C LEU A 109 -10.88 32.35 12.23
N GLY A 110 -12.06 31.73 12.34
CA GLY A 110 -13.34 32.44 12.49
C GLY A 110 -13.39 33.28 13.76
N ARG A 111 -12.89 32.78 14.90
CA ARG A 111 -12.71 33.58 16.12
C ARG A 111 -11.76 34.76 15.89
N ARG A 112 -10.61 34.54 15.22
CA ARG A 112 -9.66 35.62 14.90
C ARG A 112 -10.26 36.69 13.98
N MET A 113 -11.13 36.29 13.04
CA MET A 113 -11.77 37.19 12.09
C MET A 113 -13.04 37.86 12.63
N GLY A 114 -13.48 37.53 13.84
CA GLY A 114 -14.70 38.08 14.45
C GLY A 114 -16.00 37.56 13.82
N TYR A 115 -15.96 36.40 13.16
CA TYR A 115 -17.16 35.75 12.60
C TYR A 115 -17.79 34.74 13.56
N LEU A 116 -17.03 34.31 14.57
CA LEU A 116 -17.49 33.43 15.64
C LEU A 116 -17.26 34.20 16.94
N ASP A 117 -18.29 34.89 17.41
CA ASP A 117 -18.29 35.48 18.74
C ASP A 117 -18.33 34.34 19.78
N ASP A 118 -17.44 34.40 20.76
CA ASP A 118 -17.60 33.62 21.99
C ASP A 118 -18.81 34.25 22.72
N GLU A 119 -20.01 33.68 22.54
CA GLU A 119 -21.12 33.98 23.43
C GLU A 119 -20.68 33.68 24.87
N LYS A 120 -20.65 34.74 25.69
CA LYS A 120 -20.53 34.69 27.14
C LYS A 120 -21.76 34.05 27.77
#